data_AF-A0A9D5K466-F1
#
_entry.id   AF-A0A9D5K466-F1
#
_cell.length_a   1.000
_cell.length_b   1.000
_cell.length_c   1.000
_cell.angle_alpha   90.00
_cell.angle_beta   90.00
_cell.angle_gamma   90.00
#
_symmetry.space_group_name_H-M   'P 1'
#
loop_
_entity.id
_entity.type
_entity.pdbx_description
1 polymer ?
#
loop_
_entity_poly.entity_id
_entity_poly.type
_entity_poly.pdbx_seq_one_letter_code
_entity_poly.pdbx_strand_id
1 'polypeptide(L)' 'MLLPRVRIGHLCSSVRLADPYPSLNIIGKTISEDTNTILNAIKAGAYAYVLKFASGHDLIHSIQ' A
#
# COMPACT_ATOMS: atom_id res chain seq x y z
N MET A 1 2.94 19.28 -10.26
CA MET A 1 2.68 17.83 -10.40
C MET A 1 1.85 17.40 -9.19
N LEU A 2 0.53 17.32 -9.35
CA LEU A 2 -0.40 16.99 -8.26
C LEU A 2 -0.51 15.47 -8.16
N LEU A 3 0.05 14.87 -7.10
CA LEU A 3 -0.17 13.45 -6.83
C LEU A 3 -1.66 13.26 -6.48
N PRO A 4 -2.37 12.32 -7.13
CA PRO A 4 -3.77 12.10 -6.85
C PRO A 4 -3.94 11.62 -5.40
N ARG A 5 -4.84 12.28 -4.66
CA ARG A 5 -5.31 11.83 -3.34
C ARG A 5 -6.14 10.56 -3.51
N VAL A 6 -5.48 9.40 -3.47
CA VAL A 6 -6.17 8.11 -3.49
C VAL A 6 -6.64 7.78 -2.07
N ARG A 7 -7.96 7.77 -1.84
CA ARG A 7 -8.53 7.13 -0.65
C ARG A 7 -8.50 5.62 -0.90
N ILE A 8 -7.52 4.95 -0.31
CA ILE A 8 -7.31 3.50 -0.44
C ILE A 8 -8.35 2.78 0.42
N GLY A 9 -9.54 2.61 -0.15
CA GLY A 9 -10.45 1.54 0.23
C GLY A 9 -10.36 0.48 -0.86
N HIS A 10 -10.03 -0.76 -0.47
CA HIS A 10 -10.05 -1.96 -1.30
C HIS A 10 -8.84 -2.14 -2.24
N LEU A 11 -8.03 -3.17 -1.91
CA LEU A 11 -6.93 -3.80 -2.67
C LEU A 11 -7.08 -3.79 -4.21
N CYS A 12 -8.30 -3.84 -4.75
CA CYS A 12 -8.56 -3.81 -6.19
C CYS A 12 -8.11 -2.52 -6.87
N SER A 13 -8.04 -1.40 -6.15
CA SER A 13 -7.59 -0.12 -6.71
C SER A 13 -6.08 -0.04 -6.89
N SER A 14 -5.31 -0.72 -6.02
CA SER A 14 -3.85 -0.83 -6.11
C SER A 14 -3.40 -1.56 -7.38
N VAL A 15 -4.04 -2.68 -7.74
CA VAL A 15 -3.75 -3.44 -8.97
C VAL A 15 -3.92 -2.57 -10.21
N ARG A 16 -4.97 -1.74 -10.23
CA ARG A 16 -5.28 -0.85 -11.38
C ARG A 16 -4.28 0.29 -11.56
N LEU A 17 -3.50 0.62 -10.55
CA LEU A 17 -2.47 1.67 -10.61
C LEU A 17 -1.08 1.10 -10.93
N ALA A 18 -0.81 -0.15 -10.56
CA ALA A 18 0.46 -0.80 -10.85
C ALA A 18 0.66 -1.09 -12.36
N ASP A 19 -0.41 -1.45 -13.06
CA ASP A 19 -0.36 -1.80 -14.49
C ASP A 19 0.07 -0.63 -15.41
N PRO A 20 -0.50 0.59 -15.31
CA PRO A 20 -0.04 1.74 -16.08
C PRO A 20 1.24 2.40 -15.55
N TYR A 21 1.65 2.12 -14.31
CA TYR A 21 2.81 2.74 -13.66
C TYR A 21 3.69 1.68 -12.97
N PRO A 22 4.46 0.88 -13.74
CA PRO A 22 5.23 -0.23 -13.19
C PRO A 22 6.36 0.19 -12.23
N SER A 23 6.74 1.47 -12.21
CA SER A 23 7.70 2.05 -11.26
C SER A 23 7.06 2.64 -9.99
N LEU A 24 5.73 2.57 -9.86
CA LEU A 24 5.01 3.12 -8.73
C LEU A 24 4.97 2.11 -7.57
N ASN A 25 5.66 2.42 -6.48
CA ASN A 25 5.57 1.65 -5.25
C ASN A 25 4.28 1.99 -4.49
N ILE A 26 3.41 1.00 -4.29
CA ILE A 26 2.17 1.16 -3.52
C ILE A 26 2.33 0.54 -2.13
N ILE A 27 2.13 1.36 -1.10
CA ILE A 27 2.18 0.93 0.30
C ILE A 27 0.75 0.85 0.85
N GLY A 28 0.34 -0.34 1.28
CA GLY A 28 -0.98 -0.57 1.88
C GLY A 28 -1.05 -0.09 3.32
N LYS A 29 -2.12 0.60 3.73
CA LYS A 29 -2.35 0.98 5.13
C LYS A 29 -3.49 0.16 5.71
N THR A 30 -3.23 -0.60 6.77
CA THR A 30 -4.22 -1.51 7.40
C THR A 30 -4.34 -1.27 8.89
N ILE A 31 -5.50 -1.59 9.48
CA ILE A 31 -5.73 -1.51 10.93
C ILE A 31 -5.33 -2.78 11.68
N SER A 32 -5.17 -3.89 10.98
CA SER A 32 -4.87 -5.19 11.57
C SER A 32 -3.95 -6.01 10.67
N GLU A 33 -3.13 -6.85 11.30
CA GLU A 33 -2.24 -7.81 10.65
C GLU A 33 -2.99 -9.10 10.29
N ASP A 34 -4.10 -8.96 9.55
CA ASP A 34 -4.72 -10.13 8.95
C ASP A 34 -3.81 -10.64 7.81
N THR A 35 -3.13 -11.76 8.07
CA THR A 35 -2.15 -12.35 7.16
C THR A 35 -2.70 -12.59 5.76
N ASN A 36 -3.96 -12.99 5.65
CA ASN A 36 -4.60 -13.23 4.35
C ASN A 36 -4.77 -11.95 3.55
N THR A 37 -5.20 -10.86 4.20
CA THR A 37 -5.34 -9.55 3.58
C THR A 37 -4.00 -9.00 3.11
N ILE A 38 -2.96 -9.11 3.94
CA ILE A 38 -1.60 -8.67 3.59
C ILE A 38 -1.06 -9.49 2.42
N LEU A 39 -1.18 -10.82 2.48
CA LEU A 39 -0.71 -11.71 1.41
C LEU A 39 -1.40 -11.42 0.08
N ASN A 40 -2.72 -11.19 0.12
CA ASN A 40 -3.48 -10.82 -1.08
C ASN A 40 -3.06 -9.45 -1.63
N ALA A 41 -2.66 -8.51 -0.77
CA ALA A 41 -2.19 -7.19 -1.19
C ALA A 41 -0.84 -7.27 -1.91
N ILE A 42 0.07 -8.08 -1.37
CA ILE A 42 1.39 -8.32 -1.98
C ILE A 42 1.23 -9.03 -3.33
N LYS A 43 0.38 -10.07 -3.40
CA LYS A 43 0.04 -10.75 -4.67
C LYS A 43 -0.60 -9.81 -5.70
N ALA A 44 -1.27 -8.75 -5.24
CA ALA A 44 -1.87 -7.71 -6.06
C ALA A 44 -0.88 -6.60 -6.48
N GLY A 45 0.40 -6.70 -6.13
CA GLY A 45 1.44 -5.73 -6.52
C GLY A 45 1.69 -4.61 -5.51
N ALA A 46 1.22 -4.75 -4.26
CA ALA A 46 1.66 -3.86 -3.20
C ALA A 46 3.14 -4.12 -2.87
N TYR A 47 3.91 -3.05 -2.71
CA TYR A 47 5.32 -3.10 -2.35
C TYR A 47 5.52 -3.42 -0.87
N ALA A 48 4.73 -2.78 0.00
CA ALA A 48 4.79 -2.94 1.45
C ALA A 48 3.43 -2.66 2.09
N TYR A 49 3.36 -2.83 3.41
CA TYR A 49 2.23 -2.38 4.20
C TYR A 49 2.68 -1.69 5.49
N VAL A 50 1.82 -0.83 6.03
CA VAL A 50 2.00 -0.17 7.32
C VAL A 50 0.71 -0.25 8.13
N LEU A 51 0.86 -0.39 9.45
CA LEU A 51 -0.27 -0.35 10.36
C LEU A 51 -0.79 1.08 10.54
N LYS A 52 -2.10 1.24 10.77
CA LYS A 52 -2.74 2.55 10.92
C LYS A 52 -2.12 3.34 12.07
N PHE A 53 -1.67 2.64 13.09
CA PHE A 53 -1.06 3.15 14.32
C PHE A 53 0.47 3.04 14.32
N ALA A 54 1.07 2.72 13.17
CA ALA A 54 2.52 2.70 13.03
C ALA A 54 3.11 4.08 13.35
N SER A 55 4.29 4.09 13.97
CA SER A 55 4.98 5.33 14.33
C SER A 55 5.46 6.06 13.07
N GLY A 56 5.83 7.34 13.22
CA GLY A 56 6.45 8.09 12.12
C GLY A 56 7.72 7.43 11.59
N HIS A 57 8.46 6.75 12.47
CA HIS A 57 9.66 6.00 12.11
C HIS A 57 9.34 4.80 11.20
N ASP A 58 8.28 4.05 11.52
CA ASP A 58 7.83 2.91 10.73
C ASP A 58 7.34 3.32 9.34
N LEU A 59 6.69 4.48 9.25
CA LEU A 59 6.30 5.09 7.98
C LEU A 59 7.52 5.44 7.12
N ILE A 60 8.54 6.07 7.70
CA ILE A 60 9.78 6.41 6.98
C ILE A 60 10.47 5.14 6.47
N HIS A 61 10.58 4.12 7.32
CA HIS A 61 11.18 2.84 6.94
C HIS A 61 10.43 2.12 5.82
N SER A 62 9.12 2.31 5.69
CA SER A 62 8.34 1.68 4.61
C SER A 62 8.52 2.30 3.23
N ILE A 63 9.13 3.50 3.15
CA ILE A 63 9.29 4.28 1.92
C ILE A 63 10.73 4.20 1.36
N GLN A 64 11.70 3.78 2.17
CA GLN A 64 13.13 3.67 1.83
C GLN A 64 13.46 2.28 1.27
#